data_AF-A0A5C7F0J6-F1
#
_entry.id   AF-A0A5C7F0J6-F1
#
_cell.length_a   1.000
_cell.length_b   1.000
_cell.length_c   1.000
_cell.angle_alpha   90.00
_cell.angle_beta   90.00
_cell.angle_gamma   90.00
#
_symmetry.space_group_name_H-M   'P 1'
#
loop_
_entity.id
_entity.type
_entity.pdbx_description
1 polymer ?
#
loop_
_entity_poly.entity_id
_entity_poly.type
_entity_poly.pdbx_seq_one_letter_code
_entity_poly.pdbx_strand_id
1 'polypeptide(L)'
;MHPDPSSSAKSGASGEFTPEYTPSALSHRRLACEPEAPGTGRSAAGAGPISRLLAVIDHIPLGIAITAPDGTIEYLNPRLSASTGLPAADAAGIALDSIRLAEEAGTFDQIRPLLMTRGWWQGEVRYRERAGGFFYALESVCTAREPDGAVAGFVHFVQDMTSQKLVETLRRLAFYDSLTGLPNRSLIEDRLALAIAHARRRRTSFAVLCIDMDQFKQVNDTLGHATGDRLLAAVAQRLQAALRTTDTLGRWGGDEFVAIVEDAQRTDALLTVANKLVATGERPYWIGDRQYRMTLSIGASLYPDHAHDQAGLLAVADAAMYRAKAAGGNTWRVPPP
;
A
#
# COMPACT_ATOMS: atom_id res chain seq x y z
N MET A 1 9.91 -72.70 8.38
CA MET A 1 10.39 -72.59 6.99
C MET A 1 9.83 -71.29 6.43
N HIS A 2 10.66 -70.24 6.42
CA HIS A 2 10.48 -68.96 5.73
C HIS A 2 10.47 -69.17 4.18
N PRO A 3 10.18 -68.17 3.31
CA PRO A 3 10.43 -66.74 3.50
C PRO A 3 9.43 -65.71 2.89
N ASP A 4 9.64 -64.46 3.31
CA ASP A 4 9.32 -63.21 2.60
C ASP A 4 9.79 -63.22 1.14
N PRO A 5 9.12 -62.43 0.27
CA PRO A 5 9.89 -61.42 -0.45
C PRO A 5 9.07 -60.17 -0.81
N SER A 6 9.51 -58.99 -0.36
CA SER A 6 9.39 -57.77 -1.17
C SER A 6 10.44 -56.73 -0.78
N SER A 7 11.67 -56.98 -1.23
CA SER A 7 12.75 -56.00 -1.35
C SER A 7 12.81 -55.52 -2.80
N SER A 8 12.49 -54.26 -3.04
CA SER A 8 12.96 -53.51 -4.23
C SER A 8 12.61 -52.03 -4.10
N ALA A 9 13.27 -51.33 -3.18
CA ALA A 9 13.37 -49.88 -3.24
C ALA A 9 14.41 -49.52 -4.32
N LYS A 10 13.91 -49.01 -5.45
CA LYS A 10 14.70 -48.45 -6.54
C LYS A 10 15.47 -47.22 -6.04
N SER A 11 16.77 -47.20 -6.33
CA SER A 11 17.64 -46.02 -6.26
C SER A 11 17.13 -44.94 -7.22
N GLY A 12 16.43 -43.95 -6.69
CA GLY A 12 16.14 -42.70 -7.37
C GLY A 12 17.34 -41.77 -7.25
N ALA A 13 17.92 -41.44 -8.40
CA ALA A 13 18.95 -40.42 -8.52
C ALA A 13 18.42 -39.07 -8.02
N SER A 14 18.98 -38.58 -6.92
CA SER A 14 18.83 -37.22 -6.43
C SER A 14 19.62 -36.26 -7.34
N GLY A 15 19.00 -35.83 -8.43
CA GLY A 15 19.40 -34.63 -9.17
C GLY A 15 18.70 -33.43 -8.54
N GLU A 16 19.36 -32.81 -7.56
CA GLU A 16 18.97 -31.50 -7.02
C GLU A 16 19.13 -30.46 -8.14
N PHE A 17 18.01 -30.02 -8.72
CA PHE A 17 17.96 -28.84 -9.58
C PHE A 17 17.70 -27.63 -8.67
N THR A 18 18.78 -27.06 -8.14
CA THR A 18 18.76 -25.74 -7.48
C THR A 18 18.79 -24.66 -8.56
N PRO A 19 17.83 -23.72 -8.61
CA PRO A 19 18.05 -22.47 -9.32
C PRO A 19 18.93 -21.59 -8.43
N GLU A 20 20.23 -21.55 -8.74
CA GLU A 20 21.17 -20.56 -8.23
C GLU A 20 20.67 -19.15 -8.58
N TYR A 21 20.10 -18.46 -7.59
CA TYR A 21 19.90 -17.02 -7.66
C TYR A 21 21.23 -16.34 -7.34
N THR A 22 22.05 -16.14 -8.36
CA THR A 22 23.26 -15.31 -8.28
C THR A 22 22.82 -13.84 -8.31
N PRO A 23 23.21 -13.01 -7.33
CA PRO A 23 23.03 -11.57 -7.44
C PRO A 23 23.96 -11.07 -8.54
N SER A 24 23.39 -10.64 -9.66
CA SER A 24 24.14 -9.95 -10.70
C SER A 24 24.82 -8.73 -10.09
N ALA A 25 26.14 -8.80 -9.97
CA ALA A 25 26.98 -7.69 -9.57
C ALA A 25 26.82 -6.56 -10.58
N LEU A 26 26.14 -5.49 -10.16
CA LEU A 26 26.22 -4.16 -10.80
C LEU A 26 27.67 -3.69 -10.69
N SER A 27 28.47 -4.13 -11.65
CA SER A 27 29.80 -3.59 -11.91
C SER A 27 29.60 -2.15 -12.39
N HIS A 28 30.00 -1.20 -11.54
CA HIS A 28 30.23 0.18 -11.93
C HIS A 28 31.31 0.21 -13.02
N ARG A 29 30.92 0.04 -14.28
CA ARG A 29 31.74 0.45 -15.43
C ARG A 29 31.72 1.97 -15.45
N ARG A 30 32.75 2.57 -14.84
CA ARG A 30 33.19 3.92 -15.20
C ARG A 30 33.56 3.87 -16.68
N LEU A 31 32.67 4.40 -17.54
CA LEU A 31 33.06 4.84 -18.87
C LEU A 31 33.98 6.06 -18.66
N ALA A 32 35.28 5.81 -18.65
CA ALA A 32 36.26 6.84 -18.90
C ALA A 32 36.11 7.25 -20.36
N CYS A 33 35.46 8.40 -20.60
CA CYS A 33 35.56 9.10 -21.86
C CYS A 33 36.88 9.88 -21.82
N GLU A 34 37.88 9.42 -22.59
CA GLU A 34 39.04 10.23 -22.94
C GLU A 34 38.57 11.45 -23.76
N PRO A 35 39.21 12.62 -23.63
CA PRO A 35 38.84 13.80 -24.39
C PRO A 35 39.44 13.68 -25.80
N GLU A 36 38.59 13.46 -26.82
CA GLU A 36 38.98 13.72 -28.20
C GLU A 36 39.23 15.22 -28.40
N ALA A 37 40.37 15.54 -29.04
CA ALA A 37 40.83 16.88 -29.32
C ALA A 37 39.85 17.65 -30.25
N PRO A 38 39.82 19.00 -30.18
CA PRO A 38 38.79 19.79 -30.85
C PRO A 38 39.02 19.87 -32.35
N GLY A 39 38.16 19.18 -33.11
CA GLY A 39 37.98 19.40 -34.55
C GLY A 39 37.33 20.76 -34.79
N THR A 40 38.16 21.68 -35.29
CA THR A 40 37.86 22.91 -36.02
C THR A 40 36.39 23.20 -36.36
N GLY A 41 35.87 24.30 -35.78
CA GLY A 41 35.16 25.33 -36.54
C GLY A 41 33.73 25.04 -37.00
N ARG A 42 32.77 25.12 -36.07
CA ARG A 42 31.48 25.74 -36.36
C ARG A 42 31.10 26.71 -35.24
N SER A 43 31.12 27.99 -35.60
CA SER A 43 30.64 29.12 -34.81
C SER A 43 29.26 28.82 -34.21
N ALA A 44 29.17 28.74 -32.89
CA ALA A 44 27.91 28.78 -32.16
C ALA A 44 27.40 30.23 -32.14
N ALA A 45 26.92 30.70 -33.29
CA ALA A 45 26.23 31.96 -33.41
C ALA A 45 24.81 31.82 -32.83
N GLY A 46 24.59 32.43 -31.67
CA GLY A 46 23.30 32.92 -31.16
C GLY A 46 22.07 32.02 -31.34
N ALA A 47 21.87 31.05 -30.45
CA ALA A 47 20.55 30.46 -30.26
C ALA A 47 19.60 31.54 -29.70
N GLY A 48 18.58 31.94 -30.47
CA GLY A 48 17.61 32.95 -30.05
C GLY A 48 16.82 32.53 -28.80
N PRO A 49 16.03 33.44 -28.18
CA PRO A 49 15.30 33.19 -26.93
C PRO A 49 14.43 31.93 -26.96
N ILE A 50 13.82 31.63 -28.12
CA ILE A 50 12.95 30.46 -28.33
C ILE A 50 13.74 29.15 -28.29
N SER A 51 14.89 29.10 -28.97
CA SER A 51 15.76 27.90 -28.96
C SER A 51 16.26 27.58 -27.56
N ARG A 52 16.51 28.61 -26.74
CA ARG A 52 16.89 28.43 -25.34
C ARG A 52 15.74 27.89 -24.48
N LEU A 53 14.51 28.34 -24.73
CA LEU A 53 13.33 27.86 -24.03
C LEU A 53 13.03 26.38 -24.35
N LEU A 54 13.12 25.99 -25.63
CA LEU A 54 12.97 24.59 -26.05
C LEU A 54 14.03 23.70 -25.41
N ALA A 55 15.29 24.15 -25.38
CA ALA A 55 16.35 23.44 -24.70
C ALA A 55 16.07 23.24 -23.20
N VAL A 56 15.45 24.22 -22.53
CA VAL A 56 15.02 24.06 -21.12
C VAL A 56 13.94 22.99 -21.01
N ILE A 57 12.89 23.07 -21.82
CA ILE A 57 11.75 22.14 -21.82
C ILE A 57 12.21 20.70 -22.05
N ASP A 58 13.18 20.50 -22.95
CA ASP A 58 13.73 19.17 -23.28
C ASP A 58 14.48 18.53 -22.11
N HIS A 59 14.99 19.33 -21.17
CA HIS A 59 15.74 18.85 -20.00
C HIS A 59 14.90 18.84 -18.71
N ILE A 60 13.62 19.23 -18.78
CA ILE A 60 12.73 19.14 -17.61
C ILE A 60 12.51 17.65 -17.27
N PRO A 61 12.66 17.24 -16.00
CA PRO A 61 12.47 15.85 -15.56
C PRO A 61 11.00 15.42 -15.48
N LEU A 62 10.12 16.08 -16.23
CA LEU A 62 8.70 15.79 -16.38
C LEU A 62 8.40 15.54 -17.85
N GLY A 63 7.43 14.68 -18.11
CA GLY A 63 6.86 14.60 -19.45
C GLY A 63 6.09 15.89 -19.75
N ILE A 64 6.31 16.46 -20.93
CA ILE A 64 5.59 17.66 -21.37
C ILE A 64 4.95 17.35 -22.72
N ALA A 65 3.66 17.62 -22.83
CA ALA A 65 2.97 17.70 -24.12
C ALA A 65 2.28 19.06 -24.25
N ILE A 66 2.25 19.58 -25.47
CA ILE A 66 1.41 20.72 -25.84
C ILE A 66 0.41 20.18 -26.85
N THR A 67 -0.87 20.48 -26.63
CA THR A 67 -1.95 20.08 -27.52
C THR A 67 -2.67 21.29 -28.09
N ALA A 68 -3.17 21.14 -29.31
CA ALA A 68 -4.11 22.07 -29.92
C ALA A 68 -5.44 22.09 -29.14
N PRO A 69 -6.34 23.06 -29.39
CA PRO A 69 -7.63 23.17 -28.68
C PRO A 69 -8.57 21.96 -28.85
N ASP A 70 -8.31 21.10 -29.83
CA ASP A 70 -9.02 19.84 -30.09
C ASP A 70 -8.39 18.63 -29.38
N GLY A 71 -7.27 18.80 -28.68
CA GLY A 71 -6.58 17.75 -27.94
C GLY A 71 -5.54 16.95 -28.75
N THR A 72 -5.27 17.35 -30.00
CA THR A 72 -4.17 16.76 -30.79
C THR A 72 -2.81 17.29 -30.35
N ILE A 73 -1.80 16.43 -30.29
CA ILE A 73 -0.45 16.80 -29.84
C ILE A 73 0.20 17.69 -30.91
N GLU A 74 0.75 18.83 -30.49
CA GLU A 74 1.60 19.70 -31.29
C GLU A 74 3.07 19.54 -30.94
N TYR A 75 3.37 19.31 -29.66
CA TYR A 75 4.72 19.11 -29.16
C TYR A 75 4.73 18.08 -28.05
N LEU A 76 5.82 17.31 -27.99
CA LEU A 76 6.06 16.31 -26.98
C LEU A 76 7.56 16.28 -26.65
N ASN A 77 7.91 16.49 -25.38
CA ASN A 77 9.32 16.56 -25.00
C ASN A 77 9.98 15.17 -24.97
N PRO A 78 11.32 15.09 -25.00
CA PRO A 78 12.05 13.83 -24.99
C PRO A 78 11.69 12.93 -23.81
N ARG A 79 11.38 13.51 -22.64
CA ARG A 79 11.01 12.76 -21.45
C ARG A 79 9.71 11.98 -21.64
N LEU A 80 8.65 12.64 -22.12
CA LEU A 80 7.37 11.97 -22.38
C LEU A 80 7.50 11.00 -23.56
N SER A 81 8.30 11.34 -24.57
CA SER A 81 8.56 10.47 -25.73
C SER A 81 9.20 9.15 -25.31
N ALA A 82 10.20 9.23 -24.43
CA ALA A 82 10.87 8.05 -23.90
C ALA A 82 9.94 7.17 -23.06
N SER A 83 9.08 7.78 -22.21
CA SER A 83 8.15 7.05 -21.34
C SER A 83 7.03 6.35 -22.12
N THR A 84 6.43 7.03 -23.11
CA THR A 84 5.30 6.46 -23.88
C THR A 84 5.76 5.62 -25.07
N GLY A 85 7.00 5.81 -25.51
CA GLY A 85 7.54 5.19 -26.72
C GLY A 85 7.08 5.86 -28.01
N LEU A 86 6.30 6.95 -27.94
CA LEU A 86 5.87 7.73 -29.09
C LEU A 86 6.99 8.71 -29.49
N PRO A 87 7.63 8.55 -30.66
CA PRO A 87 8.67 9.49 -31.10
C PRO A 87 8.07 10.89 -31.27
N ALA A 88 8.76 11.92 -30.79
CA ALA A 88 8.29 13.30 -30.90
C ALA A 88 8.02 13.73 -32.36
N ALA A 89 8.77 13.18 -33.32
CA ALA A 89 8.58 13.44 -34.75
C ALA A 89 7.26 12.87 -35.29
N ASP A 90 6.73 11.81 -34.68
CA ASP A 90 5.51 11.13 -35.10
C ASP A 90 4.30 11.59 -34.26
N ALA A 91 4.54 12.35 -33.19
CA ALA A 91 3.51 12.74 -32.23
C ALA A 91 2.53 13.79 -32.78
N ALA A 92 2.99 14.64 -33.70
CA ALA A 92 2.18 15.75 -34.21
C ALA A 92 0.87 15.26 -34.86
N GLY A 93 -0.26 15.84 -34.44
CA GLY A 93 -1.59 15.49 -34.94
C GLY A 93 -2.22 14.23 -34.32
N ILE A 94 -1.49 13.49 -33.48
CA ILE A 94 -2.05 12.36 -32.75
C ILE A 94 -2.87 12.87 -31.56
N ALA A 95 -4.06 12.34 -31.33
CA ALA A 95 -4.85 12.66 -30.14
C ALA A 95 -4.11 12.18 -28.87
N LEU A 96 -3.90 13.06 -27.89
CA LEU A 96 -3.18 12.71 -26.65
C LEU A 96 -3.88 11.57 -25.89
N ASP A 97 -5.20 11.50 -25.96
CA ASP A 97 -5.99 10.41 -25.35
C ASP A 97 -5.67 9.02 -25.94
N SER A 98 -5.11 8.94 -27.16
CA SER A 98 -4.73 7.65 -27.77
C SER A 98 -3.55 6.95 -27.06
N ILE A 99 -2.74 7.73 -26.35
CA ILE A 99 -1.63 7.22 -25.51
C ILE A 99 -1.99 7.18 -24.01
N ARG A 100 -3.21 7.58 -23.65
CA ARG A 100 -3.81 7.33 -22.33
C ARG A 100 -4.64 6.03 -22.35
N LEU A 101 -4.84 5.44 -21.17
CA LEU A 101 -5.82 4.35 -21.02
C LEU A 101 -7.20 4.97 -20.71
N ALA A 102 -8.13 4.86 -21.66
CA ALA A 102 -9.41 5.57 -21.69
C ALA A 102 -10.45 5.14 -20.63
N GLU A 103 -10.15 4.15 -19.78
CA GLU A 103 -11.12 3.52 -18.87
C GLU A 103 -11.20 4.19 -17.47
N GLU A 104 -10.41 5.24 -17.20
CA GLU A 104 -10.40 5.95 -15.91
C GLU A 104 -10.60 7.47 -16.08
N ALA A 105 -10.89 8.17 -14.98
CA ALA A 105 -11.13 9.62 -14.97
C ALA A 105 -9.99 10.40 -15.64
N GLY A 106 -10.30 11.41 -16.46
CA GLY A 106 -9.28 12.28 -17.07
C GLY A 106 -9.18 12.22 -18.60
N THR A 107 -10.15 11.63 -19.30
CA THR A 107 -10.25 11.79 -20.76
C THR A 107 -10.40 13.26 -21.13
N PHE A 108 -9.93 13.64 -22.31
CA PHE A 108 -9.97 15.03 -22.76
C PHE A 108 -11.38 15.61 -22.71
N ASP A 109 -12.39 14.84 -23.13
CA ASP A 109 -13.80 15.25 -23.08
C ASP A 109 -14.30 15.53 -21.65
N GLN A 110 -13.81 14.80 -20.64
CA GLN A 110 -14.17 15.03 -19.24
C GLN A 110 -13.49 16.27 -18.66
N ILE A 111 -12.22 16.50 -19.01
CA ILE A 111 -11.42 17.59 -18.41
C ILE A 111 -11.60 18.91 -19.17
N ARG A 112 -11.94 18.88 -20.46
CA ARG A 112 -12.06 20.06 -21.32
C ARG A 112 -13.02 21.12 -20.75
N PRO A 113 -14.23 20.80 -20.25
CA PRO A 113 -15.09 21.81 -19.63
C PRO A 113 -14.43 22.51 -18.43
N LEU A 114 -13.65 21.79 -17.64
CA LEU A 114 -12.91 22.33 -16.49
C LEU A 114 -11.76 23.23 -16.96
N LEU A 115 -11.04 22.84 -18.02
CA LEU A 115 -9.99 23.66 -18.62
C LEU A 115 -10.56 24.97 -19.20
N MET A 116 -11.69 24.89 -19.90
CA MET A 116 -12.33 26.07 -20.49
C MET A 116 -12.85 27.06 -19.44
N THR A 117 -13.37 26.56 -18.31
CA THR A 117 -13.99 27.40 -17.27
C THR A 117 -13.02 27.84 -16.19
N ARG A 118 -12.12 26.96 -15.72
CA ARG A 118 -11.19 27.20 -14.61
C ARG A 118 -9.76 27.51 -15.07
N GLY A 119 -9.41 27.14 -16.30
CA GLY A 119 -8.07 27.33 -16.86
C GLY A 119 -7.06 26.23 -16.52
N TRP A 120 -7.37 25.30 -15.62
CA TRP A 120 -6.48 24.22 -15.21
C TRP A 120 -7.22 22.97 -14.71
N TRP A 121 -6.52 21.84 -14.73
CA TRP A 121 -6.97 20.56 -14.18
C TRP A 121 -5.77 19.76 -13.67
N GLN A 122 -5.99 18.90 -12.66
CA GLN A 122 -4.99 17.95 -12.20
C GLN A 122 -5.68 16.63 -11.81
N GLY A 123 -5.07 15.50 -12.16
CA GLY A 123 -5.58 14.18 -11.80
C GLY A 123 -4.58 13.04 -12.06
N GLU A 124 -4.87 11.88 -11.48
CA GLU A 124 -4.12 10.65 -11.75
C GLU A 124 -4.62 10.03 -13.06
N VAL A 125 -3.70 9.68 -13.96
CA VAL A 125 -3.97 9.11 -15.27
C VAL A 125 -3.00 7.97 -15.53
N ARG A 126 -3.40 6.98 -16.32
CA ARG A 126 -2.51 5.92 -16.80
C ARG A 126 -2.13 6.17 -18.25
N TYR A 127 -0.83 6.16 -18.52
CA TYR A 127 -0.28 6.27 -19.87
C TYR A 127 0.20 4.91 -20.35
N ARG A 128 0.04 4.65 -21.64
CA ARG A 128 0.63 3.47 -22.30
C ARG A 128 2.15 3.62 -22.33
N GLU A 129 2.84 2.55 -21.99
CA GLU A 129 4.30 2.48 -22.04
C GLU A 129 4.75 1.83 -23.37
N ARG A 130 5.95 2.17 -23.81
CA ARG A 130 6.60 1.57 -24.99
C ARG A 130 6.56 0.03 -25.00
N ALA A 131 6.69 -0.59 -23.83
CA ALA A 131 6.77 -2.04 -23.68
C ALA A 131 5.41 -2.76 -23.71
N GLY A 132 4.30 -2.06 -24.01
CA GLY A 132 2.94 -2.62 -24.03
C GLY A 132 2.26 -2.66 -22.66
N GLY A 133 2.89 -2.07 -21.63
CA GLY A 133 2.33 -1.88 -20.30
C GLY A 133 1.74 -0.48 -20.09
N PHE A 134 1.70 -0.05 -18.84
CA PHE A 134 1.28 1.30 -18.47
C PHE A 134 2.08 1.82 -17.28
N PHE A 135 2.16 3.14 -17.16
CA PHE A 135 2.71 3.82 -16.00
C PHE A 135 1.66 4.75 -15.38
N TYR A 136 1.72 4.91 -14.06
CA TYR A 136 0.87 5.85 -13.34
C TYR A 136 1.46 7.24 -13.46
N ALA A 137 0.65 8.24 -13.82
CA ALA A 137 1.08 9.62 -13.88
C ALA A 137 0.14 10.54 -13.10
N LEU A 138 0.71 11.52 -12.40
CA LEU A 138 -0.03 12.72 -12.05
C LEU A 138 0.09 13.69 -13.22
N GLU A 139 -1.04 13.99 -13.84
CA GLU A 139 -1.10 14.93 -14.93
C GLU A 139 -1.65 16.27 -14.44
N SER A 140 -0.94 17.35 -14.76
CA SER A 140 -1.38 18.72 -14.54
C SER A 140 -1.52 19.42 -15.88
N VAL A 141 -2.69 19.99 -16.16
CA VAL A 141 -3.01 20.59 -17.45
C VAL A 141 -3.36 22.05 -17.24
N CYS A 142 -2.71 22.93 -18.01
CA CYS A 142 -2.94 24.37 -17.99
C CYS A 142 -3.42 24.84 -19.37
N THR A 143 -4.35 25.78 -19.40
CA THR A 143 -4.85 26.37 -20.65
C THR A 143 -3.91 27.48 -21.11
N ALA A 144 -3.35 27.35 -22.30
CA ALA A 144 -2.60 28.42 -22.96
C ALA A 144 -3.59 29.32 -23.72
N ARG A 145 -3.45 30.64 -23.55
CA ARG A 145 -4.30 31.64 -24.19
C ARG A 145 -3.47 32.60 -25.01
N GLU A 146 -4.01 32.98 -26.16
CA GLU A 146 -3.50 34.08 -26.96
C GLU A 146 -3.78 35.43 -26.27
N PRO A 147 -3.10 36.52 -26.69
CA PRO A 147 -3.34 37.86 -26.16
C PRO A 147 -4.79 38.35 -26.29
N ASP A 148 -5.54 37.85 -27.26
CA ASP A 148 -6.97 38.16 -27.46
C ASP A 148 -7.92 37.33 -26.57
N GLY A 149 -7.37 36.41 -25.76
CA GLY A 149 -8.12 35.55 -24.86
C GLY A 149 -8.58 34.22 -25.46
N ALA A 150 -8.37 34.00 -26.77
CA ALA A 150 -8.63 32.73 -27.43
C ALA A 150 -7.78 31.62 -26.83
N VAL A 151 -8.31 30.40 -26.76
CA VAL A 151 -7.55 29.24 -26.30
C VAL A 151 -6.62 28.80 -27.42
N ALA A 152 -5.32 28.97 -27.20
CA ALA A 152 -4.27 28.52 -28.12
C ALA A 152 -4.11 26.99 -28.06
N GLY A 153 -4.33 26.40 -26.88
CA GLY A 153 -4.14 24.98 -26.65
C GLY A 153 -4.00 24.67 -25.16
N PHE A 154 -3.46 23.49 -24.86
CA PHE A 154 -3.24 23.04 -23.49
C PHE A 154 -1.80 22.55 -23.28
N VAL A 155 -1.23 22.89 -22.14
CA VAL A 155 0.10 22.44 -21.72
C VAL A 155 -0.07 21.38 -20.64
N HIS A 156 0.43 20.19 -20.91
CA HIS A 156 0.34 19.01 -20.07
C HIS A 156 1.69 18.74 -19.40
N PHE A 157 1.70 18.63 -18.09
CA PHE A 157 2.82 18.20 -17.28
C PHE A 157 2.51 16.81 -16.73
N VAL A 158 3.31 15.83 -17.12
CA VAL A 158 3.12 14.41 -16.80
C VAL A 158 4.23 13.97 -15.86
N GLN A 159 3.88 13.75 -14.60
CA GLN A 159 4.79 13.24 -13.58
C GLN A 159 4.57 11.75 -13.40
N ASP A 160 5.56 10.93 -13.76
CA ASP A 160 5.54 9.50 -13.48
C ASP A 160 5.59 9.23 -11.96
N MET A 161 4.57 8.53 -11.47
CA MET A 161 4.37 8.14 -10.08
C MET A 161 4.55 6.63 -9.86
N THR A 162 4.97 5.87 -10.87
CA THR A 162 4.98 4.40 -10.81
C THR A 162 5.84 3.88 -9.67
N SER A 163 7.06 4.39 -9.51
CA SER A 163 7.93 4.03 -8.38
C SER A 163 7.31 4.37 -7.03
N GLN A 164 6.55 5.48 -6.94
CA GLN A 164 5.92 5.92 -5.70
C GLN A 164 4.74 5.00 -5.35
N LYS A 165 3.86 4.71 -6.32
CA LYS A 165 2.74 3.76 -6.17
C LYS A 165 3.25 2.35 -5.86
N LEU A 166 4.37 1.92 -6.46
CA LEU A 166 4.99 0.64 -6.17
C LEU A 166 5.50 0.58 -4.73
N VAL A 167 6.23 1.60 -4.27
CA VAL A 167 6.70 1.68 -2.87
C VAL A 167 5.53 1.70 -1.89
N GLU A 168 4.47 2.46 -2.18
CA GLU A 168 3.26 2.48 -1.36
C GLU A 168 2.59 1.11 -1.31
N THR A 169 2.45 0.45 -2.46
CA THR A 169 1.87 -0.90 -2.56
C THR A 169 2.71 -1.92 -1.79
N LEU A 170 4.03 -1.90 -1.97
CA LEU A 170 4.96 -2.77 -1.26
C LEU A 170 4.90 -2.54 0.26
N ARG A 171 4.85 -1.28 0.71
CA ARG A 171 4.64 -0.95 2.12
C ARG A 171 3.31 -1.50 2.63
N ARG A 172 2.24 -1.35 1.87
CA ARG A 172 0.92 -1.86 2.24
C ARG A 172 0.95 -3.38 2.39
N LEU A 173 1.54 -4.09 1.43
CA LEU A 173 1.68 -5.55 1.48
C LEU A 173 2.61 -6.03 2.60
N ALA A 174 3.67 -5.28 2.91
CA ALA A 174 4.63 -5.64 3.94
C ALA A 174 4.08 -5.44 5.37
N PHE A 175 3.21 -4.45 5.58
CA PHE A 175 2.84 -4.00 6.93
C PHE A 175 1.33 -4.03 7.23
N TYR A 176 0.47 -4.27 6.24
CA TYR A 176 -0.98 -4.27 6.43
C TYR A 176 -1.60 -5.56 5.88
N ASP A 177 -2.63 -6.03 6.57
CA ASP A 177 -3.45 -7.15 6.14
C ASP A 177 -4.36 -6.72 4.99
N SER A 178 -4.33 -7.46 3.88
CA SER A 178 -5.05 -7.09 2.65
C SER A 178 -6.57 -7.19 2.76
N LEU A 179 -7.08 -8.01 3.67
CA LEU A 179 -8.52 -8.22 3.88
C LEU A 179 -9.12 -7.14 4.78
N THR A 180 -8.47 -6.84 5.90
CA THR A 180 -8.99 -5.93 6.93
C THR A 180 -8.45 -4.51 6.80
N GLY A 181 -7.32 -4.31 6.13
CA GLY A 181 -6.60 -3.04 6.07
C GLY A 181 -5.91 -2.65 7.38
N LEU A 182 -5.98 -3.50 8.41
CA LEU A 182 -5.29 -3.28 9.68
C LEU A 182 -3.79 -3.58 9.56
N PRO A 183 -2.95 -3.02 10.45
CA PRO A 183 -1.61 -3.54 10.72
C PRO A 183 -1.58 -5.07 10.73
N ASN A 184 -0.65 -5.65 9.98
CA ASN A 184 -0.39 -7.08 10.05
C ASN A 184 0.49 -7.41 11.25
N ARG A 185 0.79 -8.71 11.43
CA ARG A 185 1.69 -9.19 12.47
C ARG A 185 3.00 -8.40 12.53
N SER A 186 3.74 -8.27 11.42
CA SER A 186 5.04 -7.59 11.41
C SER A 186 4.95 -6.13 11.88
N LEU A 187 3.92 -5.39 11.49
CA LEU A 187 3.73 -4.02 11.96
C LEU A 187 3.34 -3.97 13.46
N ILE A 188 2.55 -4.92 13.96
CA ILE A 188 2.25 -5.00 15.40
C ILE A 188 3.50 -5.30 16.22
N GLU A 189 4.35 -6.21 15.75
CA GLU A 189 5.61 -6.55 16.41
C GLU A 189 6.53 -5.31 16.51
N ASP A 190 6.66 -4.53 15.43
CA ASP A 190 7.39 -3.26 15.42
C ASP A 190 6.80 -2.23 16.40
N ARG A 191 5.47 -2.06 16.39
CA ARG A 191 4.78 -1.12 17.30
C ARG A 191 4.91 -1.51 18.76
N LEU A 192 4.89 -2.80 19.06
CA LEU A 192 5.07 -3.31 20.42
C LEU A 192 6.50 -3.09 20.91
N ALA A 193 7.51 -3.33 20.06
CA ALA A 193 8.90 -3.02 20.39
C ALA A 193 9.09 -1.52 20.69
N LEU A 194 8.46 -0.65 19.89
CA LEU A 194 8.47 0.79 20.12
C LEU A 194 7.77 1.19 21.43
N ALA A 195 6.60 0.60 21.71
CA ALA A 195 5.85 0.83 22.95
C ALA A 195 6.67 0.45 24.19
N ILE A 196 7.34 -0.71 24.18
CA ILE A 196 8.25 -1.14 25.26
C ILE A 196 9.39 -0.14 25.46
N ALA A 197 10.03 0.29 24.37
CA ALA A 197 11.14 1.25 24.45
C ALA A 197 10.69 2.60 25.03
N HIS A 198 9.51 3.11 24.60
CA HIS A 198 8.93 4.33 25.12
C HIS A 198 8.52 4.22 26.59
N ALA A 199 7.81 3.15 26.94
CA ALA A 199 7.36 2.87 28.29
C ALA A 199 8.53 2.78 29.28
N ARG A 200 9.58 2.05 28.91
CA ARG A 200 10.81 1.94 29.71
C ARG A 200 11.48 3.29 29.94
N ARG A 201 11.56 4.13 28.91
CA ARG A 201 12.19 5.46 29.01
C ARG A 201 11.37 6.43 29.87
N ARG A 202 10.04 6.41 29.73
CA ARG A 202 9.13 7.35 30.40
C ARG A 202 8.60 6.82 31.73
N ARG A 203 8.90 5.57 32.10
CA ARG A 203 8.32 4.86 33.25
C ARG A 203 6.79 4.87 33.20
N THR A 204 6.25 4.57 32.02
CA THR A 204 4.81 4.45 31.79
C THR A 204 4.42 2.98 31.57
N SER A 205 3.12 2.70 31.65
CA SER A 205 2.54 1.38 31.41
C SER A 205 1.63 1.40 30.20
N PHE A 206 1.50 0.25 29.55
CA PHE A 206 0.56 0.02 28.45
C PHE A 206 0.04 -1.42 28.53
N ALA A 207 -1.07 -1.69 27.85
CA ALA A 207 -1.65 -3.03 27.81
C ALA A 207 -1.53 -3.66 26.42
N VAL A 208 -1.38 -4.98 26.38
CA VAL A 208 -1.52 -5.79 25.16
C VAL A 208 -2.75 -6.65 25.30
N LEU A 209 -3.64 -6.61 24.32
CA LEU A 209 -4.85 -7.42 24.27
C LEU A 209 -4.76 -8.39 23.10
N CYS A 210 -4.82 -9.69 23.37
CA CYS A 210 -5.11 -10.71 22.36
C CYS A 210 -6.63 -10.89 22.29
N ILE A 211 -7.18 -10.83 21.08
CA ILE A 211 -8.62 -10.82 20.82
C ILE A 211 -8.91 -11.89 19.78
N ASP A 212 -9.90 -12.72 20.01
CA ASP A 212 -10.31 -13.76 19.08
C ASP A 212 -11.83 -13.76 18.88
N MET A 213 -12.26 -14.08 17.67
CA MET A 213 -13.67 -14.23 17.33
C MET A 213 -14.18 -15.63 17.66
N ASP A 214 -15.06 -15.70 18.67
CA ASP A 214 -15.60 -16.97 19.12
C ASP A 214 -16.35 -17.70 17.99
N GLN A 215 -16.03 -18.98 17.80
CA GLN A 215 -16.69 -19.87 16.83
C GLN A 215 -16.60 -19.44 15.36
N PHE A 216 -15.66 -18.56 14.98
CA PHE A 216 -15.54 -18.08 13.60
C PHE A 216 -15.28 -19.22 12.59
N LYS A 217 -14.57 -20.28 12.98
CA LYS A 217 -14.44 -21.48 12.14
C LYS A 217 -15.79 -22.07 11.74
N GLN A 218 -16.74 -22.18 12.67
CA GLN A 218 -18.08 -22.72 12.38
C GLN A 218 -18.86 -21.82 11.41
N VAL A 219 -18.66 -20.50 11.50
CA VAL A 219 -19.22 -19.53 10.55
C VAL A 219 -18.68 -19.79 9.15
N ASN A 220 -17.36 -19.97 9.00
CA ASN A 220 -16.75 -20.31 7.71
C ASN A 220 -17.26 -21.63 7.15
N ASP A 221 -17.32 -22.67 7.99
CA ASP A 221 -17.76 -24.01 7.59
C ASP A 221 -19.25 -24.01 7.17
N THR A 222 -20.08 -23.16 7.77
CA THR A 222 -21.53 -23.11 7.51
C THR A 222 -21.91 -22.13 6.38
N LEU A 223 -21.24 -20.99 6.29
CA LEU A 223 -21.64 -19.87 5.43
C LEU A 223 -20.65 -19.57 4.29
N GLY A 224 -19.54 -20.30 4.26
CA GLY A 224 -18.45 -20.15 3.30
C GLY A 224 -17.49 -19.01 3.65
N HIS A 225 -16.26 -19.15 3.17
CA HIS A 225 -15.16 -18.21 3.41
C HIS A 225 -15.47 -16.78 2.97
N ALA A 226 -16.17 -16.58 1.85
CA ALA A 226 -16.51 -15.23 1.39
C ALA A 226 -17.39 -14.45 2.38
N THR A 227 -18.32 -15.13 3.06
CA THR A 227 -19.14 -14.51 4.11
C THR A 227 -18.31 -14.25 5.37
N GLY A 228 -17.46 -15.20 5.74
CA GLY A 228 -16.53 -15.06 6.86
C GLY A 228 -15.56 -13.90 6.69
N ASP A 229 -15.00 -13.72 5.49
CA ASP A 229 -14.09 -12.62 5.17
C ASP A 229 -14.77 -11.25 5.34
N ARG A 230 -16.02 -11.12 4.87
CA ARG A 230 -16.80 -9.88 5.07
C ARG A 230 -17.12 -9.64 6.54
N LEU A 231 -17.41 -10.70 7.28
CA LEU A 231 -17.66 -10.60 8.72
C LEU A 231 -16.40 -10.19 9.48
N LEU A 232 -15.25 -10.77 9.15
CA LEU A 232 -13.95 -10.45 9.71
C LEU A 232 -13.58 -8.98 9.44
N ALA A 233 -13.76 -8.51 8.21
CA ALA A 233 -13.56 -7.11 7.86
C ALA A 233 -14.49 -6.17 8.65
N ALA A 234 -15.76 -6.55 8.84
CA ALA A 234 -16.70 -5.77 9.64
C ALA A 234 -16.35 -5.74 11.13
N VAL A 235 -15.83 -6.85 11.69
CA VAL A 235 -15.32 -6.92 13.06
C VAL A 235 -14.10 -6.01 13.21
N ALA A 236 -13.14 -6.11 12.29
CA ALA A 236 -11.93 -5.29 12.27
C ALA A 236 -12.25 -3.78 12.29
N GLN A 237 -13.12 -3.33 11.37
CA GLN A 237 -13.55 -1.93 11.32
C GLN A 237 -14.22 -1.48 12.63
N ARG A 238 -15.05 -2.34 13.22
CA ARG A 238 -15.77 -2.01 14.44
C ARG A 238 -14.85 -1.93 15.66
N LEU A 239 -13.89 -2.85 15.77
CA LEU A 239 -12.88 -2.81 16.83
C LEU A 239 -11.98 -1.58 16.69
N GLN A 240 -11.57 -1.25 15.47
CA GLN A 240 -10.77 -0.06 15.21
C GLN A 240 -11.51 1.23 15.61
N ALA A 241 -12.80 1.33 15.28
CA ALA A 241 -13.63 2.47 15.69
C ALA A 241 -13.90 2.54 17.21
N ALA A 242 -13.78 1.42 17.93
CA ALA A 242 -13.91 1.38 19.37
C ALA A 242 -12.63 1.80 20.10
N LEU A 243 -11.49 1.79 19.43
CA LEU A 243 -10.20 2.19 19.98
C LEU A 243 -9.90 3.66 19.70
N ARG A 244 -8.96 4.24 20.46
CA ARG A 244 -8.51 5.62 20.23
C ARG A 244 -7.50 5.65 19.09
N THR A 245 -7.26 6.85 18.53
CA THR A 245 -6.23 7.05 17.50
C THR A 245 -4.80 6.76 17.98
N THR A 246 -4.58 6.80 19.30
CA THR A 246 -3.30 6.46 19.94
C THR A 246 -3.12 4.95 20.14
N ASP A 247 -4.22 4.19 20.14
CA ASP A 247 -4.16 2.75 20.29
C ASP A 247 -3.87 2.12 18.94
N THR A 248 -3.17 0.98 18.94
CA THR A 248 -2.90 0.23 17.71
C THR A 248 -3.73 -1.04 17.73
N LEU A 249 -4.45 -1.34 16.64
CA LEU A 249 -5.11 -2.62 16.42
C LEU A 249 -4.52 -3.27 15.17
N GLY A 250 -4.22 -4.56 15.23
CA GLY A 250 -3.76 -5.32 14.07
C GLY A 250 -4.36 -6.71 14.01
N ARG A 251 -4.37 -7.29 12.82
CA ARG A 251 -4.74 -8.69 12.61
C ARG A 251 -3.49 -9.55 12.74
N TRP A 252 -3.49 -10.44 13.73
CA TRP A 252 -2.35 -11.30 14.03
C TRP A 252 -2.28 -12.50 13.08
N GLY A 253 -3.45 -13.05 12.73
CA GLY A 253 -3.63 -14.14 11.77
C GLY A 253 -5.00 -14.77 11.93
N GLY A 254 -5.57 -15.36 10.87
CA GLY A 254 -6.89 -16.00 10.96
C GLY A 254 -7.97 -15.03 11.47
N ASP A 255 -8.58 -15.38 12.60
CA ASP A 255 -9.58 -14.65 13.38
C ASP A 255 -9.02 -13.92 14.62
N GLU A 256 -7.70 -13.90 14.78
CA GLU A 256 -7.01 -13.28 15.90
C GLU A 256 -6.58 -11.84 15.59
N PHE A 257 -6.80 -10.96 16.56
CA PHE A 257 -6.37 -9.57 16.57
C PHE A 257 -5.52 -9.30 17.81
N VAL A 258 -4.60 -8.35 17.68
CA VAL A 258 -3.83 -7.82 18.79
C VAL A 258 -4.04 -6.32 18.87
N ALA A 259 -4.33 -5.81 20.07
CA ALA A 259 -4.40 -4.40 20.35
C ALA A 259 -3.31 -3.97 21.36
N ILE A 260 -2.66 -2.85 21.08
CA ILE A 260 -1.74 -2.15 21.99
C ILE A 260 -2.47 -0.91 22.48
N VAL A 261 -2.77 -0.87 23.77
CA VAL A 261 -3.51 0.23 24.41
C VAL A 261 -2.53 1.05 25.23
N GLU A 262 -2.24 2.25 24.75
CA GLU A 262 -1.29 3.17 25.39
C GLU A 262 -1.91 3.83 26.65
N ASP A 263 -1.05 4.35 27.53
CA ASP A 263 -1.43 5.04 28.77
C ASP A 263 -2.38 4.24 29.68
N ALA A 264 -2.21 2.92 29.72
CA ALA A 264 -2.90 2.02 30.64
C ALA A 264 -2.33 2.10 32.09
N GLN A 265 -2.03 3.32 32.56
CA GLN A 265 -1.44 3.63 33.87
C GLN A 265 -2.28 3.15 35.06
N ARG A 266 -3.53 2.72 34.82
CA ARG A 266 -4.47 2.21 35.82
C ARG A 266 -5.24 1.06 35.21
N THR A 267 -5.38 -0.04 35.95
CA THR A 267 -6.22 -1.20 35.59
C THR A 267 -7.61 -0.75 35.13
N ASP A 268 -8.18 0.30 35.74
CA ASP A 268 -9.47 0.91 35.37
C ASP A 268 -9.61 1.26 33.86
N ALA A 269 -8.54 1.77 33.24
CA ALA A 269 -8.55 2.13 31.82
C ALA A 269 -8.60 0.87 30.94
N LEU A 270 -7.82 -0.15 31.28
CA LEU A 270 -7.85 -1.45 30.64
C LEU A 270 -9.23 -2.11 30.77
N LEU A 271 -9.81 -2.10 31.97
CA LEU A 271 -11.16 -2.62 32.23
C LEU A 271 -12.19 -1.96 31.33
N THR A 272 -12.12 -0.63 31.21
CA THR A 272 -13.03 0.15 30.38
C THR A 272 -12.90 -0.23 28.90
N VAL A 273 -11.67 -0.33 28.39
CA VAL A 273 -11.43 -0.69 26.98
C VAL A 273 -11.85 -2.13 26.70
N ALA A 274 -11.49 -3.08 27.56
CA ALA A 274 -11.84 -4.49 27.37
C ALA A 274 -13.36 -4.70 27.40
N ASN A 275 -14.07 -4.11 28.37
CA ASN A 275 -15.55 -4.16 28.41
C ASN A 275 -16.17 -3.52 27.17
N LYS A 276 -15.63 -2.38 26.72
CA LYS A 276 -16.09 -1.71 25.50
C LYS A 276 -15.93 -2.61 24.28
N LEU A 277 -14.79 -3.30 24.13
CA LEU A 277 -14.51 -4.18 22.99
C LEU A 277 -15.44 -5.40 22.99
N VAL A 278 -15.63 -6.07 24.13
CA VAL A 278 -16.59 -7.19 24.25
C VAL A 278 -18.01 -6.74 23.85
N ALA A 279 -18.51 -5.67 24.47
CA ALA A 279 -19.85 -5.13 24.18
C ALA A 279 -20.00 -4.62 22.73
N THR A 280 -18.89 -4.25 22.09
CA THR A 280 -18.86 -3.85 20.68
C THR A 280 -18.94 -5.07 19.75
N GLY A 281 -18.26 -6.16 20.13
CA GLY A 281 -18.31 -7.44 19.44
C GLY A 281 -19.72 -8.02 19.38
N GLU A 282 -20.43 -8.06 20.52
CA GLU A 282 -21.78 -8.64 20.62
C GLU A 282 -22.84 -8.02 19.70
N ARG A 283 -22.62 -6.78 19.25
CA ARG A 283 -23.59 -6.08 18.41
C ARG A 283 -23.79 -6.84 17.09
N PRO A 284 -25.00 -6.89 16.53
CA PRO A 284 -25.22 -7.61 15.28
C PRO A 284 -24.41 -7.04 14.10
N TYR A 285 -23.99 -7.91 13.19
CA TYR A 285 -23.28 -7.58 11.95
C TYR A 285 -24.21 -7.78 10.76
N TRP A 286 -24.34 -6.78 9.90
CA TRP A 286 -25.14 -6.86 8.68
C TRP A 286 -24.22 -7.17 7.51
N ILE A 287 -24.40 -8.34 6.89
CA ILE A 287 -23.66 -8.75 5.69
C ILE A 287 -24.69 -9.04 4.60
N GLY A 288 -24.82 -8.11 3.65
CA GLY A 288 -25.98 -8.08 2.75
C GLY A 288 -27.27 -7.87 3.53
N ASP A 289 -28.30 -8.64 3.22
CA ASP A 289 -29.62 -8.56 3.87
C ASP A 289 -29.75 -9.46 5.11
N ARG A 290 -28.63 -10.06 5.57
CA ARG A 290 -28.61 -11.00 6.70
C ARG A 290 -27.89 -10.42 7.90
N GLN A 291 -28.40 -10.77 9.07
CA GLN A 291 -27.88 -10.36 10.36
C GLN A 291 -27.14 -11.53 11.02
N TYR A 292 -25.91 -11.28 11.46
CA TYR A 292 -25.04 -12.24 12.15
C TYR A 292 -24.71 -11.73 13.55
N ARG A 293 -24.37 -12.65 14.45
CA ARG A 293 -23.85 -12.33 15.78
C ARG A 293 -22.52 -13.03 15.95
N MET A 294 -21.53 -12.27 16.42
CA MET A 294 -20.23 -12.78 16.83
C MET A 294 -19.95 -12.28 18.24
N THR A 295 -19.23 -13.07 19.00
CA THR A 295 -18.71 -12.67 20.31
C THR A 295 -17.21 -12.72 20.28
N LEU A 296 -16.58 -12.05 21.24
CA LEU A 296 -15.13 -11.95 21.32
C LEU A 296 -14.64 -12.49 22.65
N SER A 297 -13.57 -13.27 22.60
CA SER A 297 -12.78 -13.63 23.77
C SER A 297 -11.51 -12.78 23.80
N ILE A 298 -11.26 -12.12 24.91
CA ILE A 298 -10.13 -11.19 25.05
C ILE A 298 -9.24 -11.60 26.22
N GLY A 299 -7.94 -11.60 26.01
CA GLY A 299 -6.94 -11.75 27.06
C GLY A 299 -6.03 -10.54 27.08
N ALA A 300 -5.74 -10.02 28.27
CA ALA A 300 -4.91 -8.84 28.43
C ALA A 300 -3.64 -9.14 29.23
N SER A 301 -2.56 -8.43 28.90
CA SER A 301 -1.36 -8.31 29.70
C SER A 301 -0.96 -6.85 29.89
N LEU A 302 -0.22 -6.56 30.96
CA LEU A 302 0.22 -5.21 31.31
C LEU A 302 1.75 -5.17 31.33
N TYR A 303 2.32 -4.19 30.65
CA TYR A 303 3.72 -3.83 30.81
C TYR A 303 3.84 -2.76 31.92
N PRO A 304 4.81 -2.86 32.84
CA PRO A 304 5.80 -3.93 32.96
C PRO A 304 5.38 -5.11 33.84
N ASP A 305 4.21 -5.05 34.48
CA ASP A 305 3.80 -5.94 35.58
C ASP A 305 3.84 -7.43 35.20
N HIS A 306 3.36 -7.80 34.01
CA HIS A 306 3.31 -9.20 33.60
C HIS A 306 4.53 -9.66 32.80
N ALA A 307 5.21 -8.76 32.10
CA ALA A 307 6.40 -9.07 31.30
C ALA A 307 7.15 -7.81 30.86
N HIS A 308 8.44 -7.96 30.58
CA HIS A 308 9.33 -6.87 30.12
C HIS A 308 9.72 -6.94 28.64
N ASP A 309 9.32 -8.02 27.95
CA ASP A 309 9.59 -8.25 26.53
C ASP A 309 8.30 -8.60 25.77
N GLN A 310 8.38 -8.49 24.45
CA GLN A 310 7.26 -8.71 23.54
C GLN A 310 6.68 -10.14 23.64
N ALA A 311 7.54 -11.15 23.68
CA ALA A 311 7.11 -12.55 23.66
C ALA A 311 6.35 -12.89 24.95
N GLY A 312 6.85 -12.42 26.10
CA GLY A 312 6.19 -12.57 27.39
C GLY A 312 4.83 -11.87 27.44
N LEU A 313 4.74 -10.61 26.97
CA LEU A 313 3.47 -9.87 26.96
C LEU A 313 2.40 -10.57 26.11
N LEU A 314 2.77 -11.03 24.91
CA LEU A 314 1.87 -11.75 24.02
C LEU A 314 1.47 -13.11 24.60
N ALA A 315 2.41 -13.88 25.15
CA ALA A 315 2.12 -15.18 25.75
C ALA A 315 1.18 -15.08 26.95
N VAL A 316 1.36 -14.06 27.79
CA VAL A 316 0.47 -13.82 28.94
C VAL A 316 -0.93 -13.42 28.47
N ALA A 317 -1.03 -12.52 27.50
CA ALA A 317 -2.31 -12.09 26.95
C ALA A 317 -3.04 -13.25 26.25
N ASP A 318 -2.32 -14.08 25.47
CA ASP A 318 -2.85 -15.27 24.82
C ASP A 318 -3.38 -16.30 25.83
N ALA A 319 -2.60 -16.61 26.88
CA ALA A 319 -3.05 -17.52 27.93
C ALA A 319 -4.30 -17.01 28.66
N ALA A 320 -4.42 -15.69 28.86
CA ALA A 320 -5.62 -15.09 29.43
C ALA A 320 -6.82 -15.17 28.48
N MET A 321 -6.61 -14.99 27.18
CA MET A 321 -7.64 -15.10 26.13
C MET A 321 -8.16 -16.53 26.05
N TYR A 322 -7.28 -17.52 26.12
CA TYR A 322 -7.66 -18.92 26.18
C TYR A 322 -8.53 -19.23 27.41
N ARG A 323 -8.22 -18.64 28.57
CA ARG A 323 -9.07 -18.76 29.77
C ARG A 323 -10.42 -18.06 29.59
N ALA A 324 -10.50 -16.96 28.85
CA ALA A 324 -11.77 -16.31 28.50
C ALA A 324 -12.63 -17.24 27.64
N LYS A 325 -12.06 -17.85 26.59
CA LYS A 325 -12.72 -18.86 25.75
C LYS A 325 -13.22 -20.05 26.56
N ALA A 326 -12.36 -20.62 27.41
CA ALA A 326 -12.69 -21.78 28.25
C ALA A 326 -13.82 -21.48 29.25
N ALA A 327 -14.05 -20.21 29.62
CA ALA A 327 -15.12 -19.79 30.50
C ALA A 327 -16.49 -19.57 29.79
N GLY A 328 -16.61 -19.93 28.51
CA GLY A 328 -17.82 -19.77 27.71
C GLY A 328 -17.73 -18.68 26.63
N GLY A 329 -16.57 -18.04 26.50
CA GLY A 329 -16.34 -16.96 25.53
C GLY A 329 -17.05 -15.67 25.91
N ASN A 330 -17.12 -14.73 24.95
CA ASN A 330 -17.81 -13.45 25.11
C ASN A 330 -17.43 -12.68 26.38
N THR A 331 -16.14 -12.65 26.69
CA THR A 331 -15.64 -12.06 27.93
C THR A 331 -14.17 -11.68 27.77
N TRP A 332 -13.62 -11.06 28.80
CA TRP A 332 -12.21 -10.74 28.84
C TRP A 332 -11.58 -11.22 30.16
N ARG A 333 -10.28 -11.50 30.13
CA ARG A 333 -9.50 -11.89 31.31
C ARG A 333 -8.16 -11.15 31.33
N VAL A 334 -7.71 -10.83 32.54
CA VAL A 334 -6.36 -10.35 32.81
C VAL A 334 -5.83 -11.14 34.01
N PRO A 335 -4.56 -11.59 34.00
CA PRO A 335 -3.94 -12.15 35.20
C PRO A 335 -3.86 -11.10 36.31
N PRO A 336 -3.78 -11.52 37.59
CA PRO A 336 -3.36 -10.61 38.65
C PRO A 336 -1.92 -10.14 38.39
N PRO A 337 -1.58 -8.90 38.79
CA PRO A 337 -0.25 -8.32 38.61
C PRO A 337 0.85 -9.05 39.40
#